data_AF-A0A218VXP2-F1
#
_entry.id   AF-A0A218VXP2-F1
#
_cell.length_a   1.000
_cell.length_b   1.000
_cell.length_c   1.000
_cell.angle_alpha   90.00
_cell.angle_beta   90.00
_cell.angle_gamma   90.00
#
_symmetry.space_group_name_H-M   'P 1'
#
loop_
_entity.id
_entity.type
_entity.pdbx_description
1 polymer ?
#
loop_
_entity_poly.entity_id
_entity_poly.type
_entity_poly.pdbx_seq_one_letter_code
_entity_poly.pdbx_strand_id
1 'polypeptide(L)'
;MKDNSTGKKEQDVLLDLMRSVTFRALGLKVRFLDTLYFSGFCSNSRDFEAVTTVHANCCRTIVAKILDLTAALRDWKRYKFSNRNGTAPYVWSKHVNCLKSWSP
;
A
#
# COMPACT_ATOMS: atom_id res chain seq x y z
N MET A 1 -16.16 22.50 -6.36
CA MET A 1 -16.76 21.95 -5.13
C MET A 1 -16.02 20.64 -4.82
N LYS A 2 -14.96 20.71 -4.01
CA LYS A 2 -14.02 19.60 -3.78
C LYS A 2 -14.61 18.52 -2.87
N ASP A 3 -15.72 18.86 -2.19
CA ASP A 3 -16.26 18.10 -1.06
C ASP A 3 -17.66 17.51 -1.32
N ASN A 4 -18.13 17.46 -2.57
CA ASN A 4 -19.39 16.80 -2.94
C ASN A 4 -19.15 15.51 -3.73
N SER A 5 -18.26 14.64 -3.24
CA SER A 5 -18.22 13.26 -3.75
C SER A 5 -19.41 12.52 -3.17
N THR A 6 -20.37 12.18 -4.01
CA THR A 6 -21.64 11.52 -3.68
C THR A 6 -21.39 10.13 -3.10
N GLY A 7 -20.98 10.02 -1.84
CA GLY A 7 -20.62 8.76 -1.18
C GLY A 7 -19.44 8.00 -1.81
N LYS A 8 -18.70 8.60 -2.76
CA LYS A 8 -17.56 7.98 -3.45
C LYS A 8 -16.26 8.36 -2.75
N LYS A 9 -15.43 7.36 -2.41
CA LYS A 9 -14.05 7.60 -1.93
C LYS A 9 -13.12 7.86 -3.12
N GLU A 10 -11.89 8.33 -2.85
CA GLU A 10 -10.96 8.79 -3.90
C GLU A 10 -10.64 7.68 -4.92
N GLN A 11 -10.61 6.43 -4.48
CA GLN A 11 -10.37 5.28 -5.36
C GLN A 11 -11.54 4.99 -6.30
N ASP A 12 -12.78 5.25 -5.88
CA ASP A 12 -13.95 5.07 -6.73
C ASP A 12 -13.98 6.15 -7.81
N VAL A 13 -13.68 7.40 -7.42
CA VAL A 13 -13.54 8.52 -8.36
C VAL A 13 -12.43 8.25 -9.35
N LEU A 14 -11.28 7.74 -8.90
CA LEU A 14 -10.17 7.37 -9.78
C LEU A 14 -10.59 6.29 -10.79
N LEU A 15 -11.33 5.27 -10.35
CA LEU A 15 -11.82 4.21 -11.23
C LEU A 15 -12.81 4.75 -12.28
N ASP A 16 -13.68 5.68 -11.90
CA ASP A 16 -14.60 6.32 -12.84
C ASP A 16 -13.86 7.15 -13.90
N LEU A 17 -12.83 7.90 -13.49
CA LEU A 17 -11.94 8.63 -14.40
C LEU A 17 -11.17 7.68 -15.33
N MET A 18 -10.83 6.48 -14.86
CA MET A 18 -10.18 5.45 -15.69
C MET A 18 -11.12 4.86 -16.74
N ARG A 19 -12.40 4.72 -16.39
CA ARG A 19 -13.43 4.20 -17.30
C ARG A 19 -13.93 5.24 -18.30
N SER A 20 -13.82 6.52 -17.96
CA SER A 20 -14.18 7.61 -18.87
C SER A 20 -13.05 7.90 -19.88
N VAL A 21 -13.30 8.84 -20.80
CA VAL A 21 -12.28 9.36 -21.72
C VAL A 21 -11.39 10.43 -21.08
N THR A 22 -11.56 10.72 -19.78
CA THR A 22 -10.92 11.88 -19.12
C THR A 22 -9.39 11.82 -19.22
N PHE A 23 -8.76 10.67 -18.91
CA PHE A 23 -7.30 10.57 -19.02
C PHE A 23 -6.80 10.76 -20.45
N ARG A 24 -7.54 10.25 -21.44
CA ARG A 24 -7.20 10.42 -22.85
C ARG A 24 -7.32 11.89 -23.27
N ALA A 25 -8.39 12.57 -22.85
CA ALA A 25 -8.61 13.99 -23.14
C ALA A 25 -7.52 14.88 -22.52
N LEU A 26 -6.99 14.49 -21.36
CA LEU A 26 -5.87 15.17 -20.69
C LEU A 26 -4.48 14.74 -21.20
N GLY A 27 -4.40 13.80 -22.14
CA GLY A 27 -3.11 13.27 -22.64
C GLY A 27 -2.33 12.46 -21.60
N LEU A 28 -2.99 11.96 -20.55
CA LEU A 28 -2.35 11.23 -19.45
C LEU A 28 -2.24 9.73 -19.76
N LYS A 29 -1.08 9.15 -19.46
CA LYS A 29 -0.88 7.70 -19.44
C LYS A 29 -0.98 7.21 -18.00
N VAL A 30 -1.90 6.29 -17.75
CA VAL A 30 -2.16 5.72 -16.42
C VAL A 30 -1.88 4.23 -16.45
N ARG A 31 -1.27 3.71 -15.39
CA ARG A 31 -1.03 2.27 -15.21
C ARG A 31 -1.22 1.89 -13.74
N PHE A 32 -1.63 0.65 -13.50
CA PHE A 32 -1.54 0.08 -12.16
C PHE A 32 -0.08 -0.20 -11.81
N LEU A 33 0.25 0.00 -10.54
CA LEU A 33 1.57 -0.31 -10.01
C LEU A 33 1.57 -1.76 -9.53
N ASP A 34 2.58 -2.52 -9.96
CA ASP A 34 2.70 -3.94 -9.61
C ASP A 34 2.99 -4.09 -8.11
N THR A 35 2.20 -4.92 -7.43
CA THR A 35 2.31 -5.16 -5.99
C THR A 35 3.60 -5.89 -5.62
N LEU A 36 4.33 -6.43 -6.59
CA LEU A 36 5.70 -6.92 -6.40
C LEU A 36 6.63 -5.81 -5.90
N TYR A 37 6.56 -4.62 -6.51
CA TYR A 37 7.40 -3.46 -6.16
C TYR A 37 6.67 -2.49 -5.22
N PHE A 38 5.34 -2.41 -5.30
CA PHE A 38 4.48 -1.51 -4.53
C PHE A 38 3.58 -2.32 -3.57
N SER A 39 4.21 -2.86 -2.54
CA SER A 39 3.54 -3.70 -1.53
C SER A 39 2.44 -2.91 -0.80
N GLY A 40 1.35 -3.59 -0.44
CA GLY A 40 0.26 -3.02 0.35
C GLY A 40 -0.08 -3.89 1.56
N PHE A 41 -0.69 -3.33 2.59
CA PHE A 41 -1.02 -4.11 3.80
C PHE A 41 -2.09 -5.20 3.55
N CYS A 42 -2.99 -5.02 2.59
CA CYS A 42 -3.89 -6.10 2.12
C CYS A 42 -3.36 -6.83 0.88
N SER A 43 -2.16 -6.52 0.43
CA SER A 43 -1.56 -7.08 -0.79
C SER A 43 -0.05 -7.09 -0.62
N ASN A 44 0.41 -7.86 0.36
CA ASN A 44 1.84 -7.95 0.64
C ASN A 44 2.57 -8.51 -0.58
N SER A 45 3.70 -7.88 -0.93
CA SER A 45 4.57 -8.42 -1.97
C SER A 45 5.05 -9.83 -1.61
N ARG A 46 5.20 -10.66 -2.64
CA ARG A 46 5.74 -12.02 -2.54
C ARG A 46 7.26 -12.04 -2.45
N ASP A 47 7.90 -10.93 -2.83
CA ASP A 47 9.35 -10.75 -2.79
C ASP A 47 9.67 -9.52 -1.95
N PHE A 48 10.24 -9.75 -0.76
CA PHE A 48 10.61 -8.69 0.17
C PHE A 48 11.71 -7.77 -0.39
N GLU A 49 12.63 -8.30 -1.18
CA GLU A 49 13.79 -7.58 -1.72
C GLU A 49 13.40 -6.67 -2.88
N ALA A 50 12.43 -7.08 -3.70
CA ALA A 50 11.92 -6.27 -4.80
C ALA A 50 11.11 -5.04 -4.34
N VAL A 51 10.62 -5.01 -3.09
CA VAL A 51 9.74 -3.92 -2.62
C VAL A 51 10.48 -2.59 -2.60
N THR A 52 9.93 -1.62 -3.33
CA THR A 52 10.41 -0.24 -3.39
C THR A 52 9.52 0.72 -2.59
N THR A 53 8.22 0.42 -2.47
CA THR A 53 7.26 1.26 -1.75
C THR A 53 6.25 0.39 -1.00
N VAL A 54 5.91 0.80 0.21
CA VAL A 54 4.89 0.14 1.04
C VAL A 54 3.74 1.11 1.30
N HIS A 55 2.51 0.68 1.03
CA HIS A 55 1.30 1.48 1.22
C HIS A 55 0.35 0.84 2.25
N ALA A 56 -0.06 1.63 3.26
CA ALA A 56 -1.11 1.26 4.21
C ALA A 56 -2.53 1.41 3.61
N ASN A 57 -2.72 0.76 2.45
CA ASN A 57 -3.83 0.95 1.52
C ASN A 57 -5.21 0.52 2.07
N CYS A 58 -5.24 -0.41 3.02
CA CYS A 58 -6.46 -0.94 3.60
C CYS A 58 -6.65 -0.60 5.09
N CYS A 59 -5.97 0.41 5.64
CA CYS A 59 -6.15 0.78 7.05
C CYS A 59 -7.06 1.98 7.19
N ARG A 60 -7.97 1.92 8.16
CA ARG A 60 -9.01 2.94 8.37
C ARG A 60 -8.51 4.15 9.15
N THR A 61 -7.73 3.92 10.21
CA THR A 61 -7.30 5.01 11.12
C THR A 61 -5.85 5.43 10.89
N ILE A 62 -5.56 6.72 11.12
CA ILE A 62 -4.20 7.28 11.01
C ILE A 62 -3.25 6.59 12.00
N VAL A 63 -3.72 6.34 13.23
CA VAL A 63 -2.93 5.67 14.27
C VAL A 63 -2.49 4.28 13.81
N ALA A 64 -3.41 3.48 13.26
CA ALA A 64 -3.07 2.16 12.74
C ALA A 64 -2.08 2.22 11.57
N LYS A 65 -2.24 3.19 10.65
CA LYS A 65 -1.30 3.42 9.56
C LYS A 65 0.11 3.70 10.09
N ILE A 66 0.25 4.61 11.05
CA ILE A 66 1.56 5.00 11.62
C ILE A 66 2.23 3.80 12.31
N LEU A 67 1.49 3.04 13.12
CA LEU A 67 2.05 1.90 13.87
C LEU A 67 2.59 0.83 12.94
N ASP A 68 1.80 0.40 11.95
CA ASP A 68 2.20 -0.69 11.05
C ASP A 68 3.21 -0.23 10.00
N LEU A 69 3.17 1.03 9.53
CA LEU A 69 4.25 1.57 8.68
C LEU A 69 5.58 1.67 9.43
N THR A 70 5.54 2.01 10.72
CA THR A 70 6.74 2.00 11.57
C THR A 70 7.28 0.58 11.71
N ALA A 71 6.42 -0.42 11.86
CA ALA A 71 6.83 -1.83 11.89
C ALA A 71 7.46 -2.26 10.56
N ALA A 72 6.81 -1.97 9.42
CA ALA A 72 7.35 -2.26 8.10
C ALA A 72 8.73 -1.61 7.87
N LEU A 73 8.92 -0.35 8.29
CA LEU A 73 10.22 0.32 8.22
C LEU A 73 11.29 -0.37 9.10
N ARG A 74 10.91 -0.86 10.27
CA ARG A 74 11.84 -1.63 11.14
C ARG A 74 12.23 -2.96 10.49
N ASP A 75 11.29 -3.67 9.87
CA ASP A 75 11.58 -4.91 9.15
C ASP A 75 12.53 -4.66 7.97
N TRP A 76 12.30 -3.59 7.21
CA TRP A 76 13.19 -3.18 6.13
C TRP A 76 14.60 -2.87 6.63
N LYS A 77 14.73 -2.10 7.73
CA LYS A 77 16.04 -1.84 8.34
C LYS A 77 16.72 -3.13 8.78
N ARG A 78 16.01 -4.05 9.44
CA ARG A 78 16.55 -5.36 9.86
C ARG A 78 17.04 -6.16 8.67
N TYR A 79 16.31 -6.16 7.57
CA TYR A 79 16.75 -6.77 6.32
C TYR A 79 18.05 -6.13 5.81
N LYS A 80 18.10 -4.80 5.69
CA LYS A 80 19.28 -4.08 5.17
C LYS A 80 20.54 -4.21 6.03
N PHE A 81 20.39 -4.36 7.34
CA PHE A 81 21.53 -4.55 8.27
C PHE A 81 21.84 -6.02 8.56
N SER A 82 21.08 -6.96 7.99
CA SER A 82 21.39 -8.37 8.12
C SER A 82 22.56 -8.76 7.23
N ASN A 83 23.58 -9.39 7.82
CA ASN A 83 24.68 -10.01 7.09
C ASN A 83 24.31 -11.48 6.88
N ARG A 84 23.78 -11.84 5.69
CA ARG A 84 23.17 -13.17 5.52
C ARG A 84 24.13 -14.25 5.03
N ASN A 85 24.22 -15.32 5.85
CA ASN A 85 24.64 -16.68 5.48
C ASN A 85 23.47 -17.70 5.50
N GLY A 86 22.21 -17.27 5.65
CA GLY A 86 21.04 -18.16 5.83
C GLY A 86 19.94 -18.01 4.77
N THR A 87 19.24 -19.12 4.49
CA THR A 87 18.30 -19.32 3.37
C THR A 87 16.83 -18.97 3.64
N ALA A 88 16.42 -18.68 4.87
CA ALA A 88 15.00 -18.42 5.18
C ALA A 88 14.52 -17.08 4.57
N PRO A 89 13.35 -16.97 3.92
CA PRO A 89 12.91 -15.70 3.34
C PRO A 89 12.59 -14.63 4.41
N TYR A 90 12.83 -13.35 4.10
CA TYR A 90 12.32 -12.25 4.92
C TYR A 90 10.82 -12.09 4.69
N VAL A 91 10.08 -11.89 5.77
CA VAL A 91 8.62 -11.71 5.74
C VAL A 91 8.27 -10.46 6.52
N TRP A 92 7.35 -9.66 5.98
CA TRP A 92 6.79 -8.51 6.67
C TRP A 92 6.09 -8.93 7.96
N SER A 93 6.25 -8.14 9.02
CA SER A 93 5.42 -8.24 10.20
C SER A 93 3.94 -8.18 9.83
N LYS A 94 3.10 -8.94 10.56
CA LYS A 94 1.64 -8.88 10.35
C LYS A 94 1.13 -7.48 10.68
N HIS A 95 0.35 -6.90 9.78
CA HIS A 95 -0.27 -5.57 9.93
C HIS A 95 -1.47 -5.59 10.88
N VAL A 96 -1.22 -5.96 12.14
CA VAL A 96 -2.26 -6.24 13.14
C VAL A 96 -3.06 -4.99 13.52
N ASN A 97 -2.43 -3.82 13.55
CA ASN A 97 -3.14 -2.58 13.89
C ASN A 97 -4.07 -2.16 12.76
N CYS A 98 -3.63 -2.36 11.52
CA CYS A 98 -4.43 -2.15 10.33
C CYS A 98 -5.67 -3.06 10.31
N LEU A 99 -5.50 -4.35 10.60
CA LEU A 99 -6.62 -5.30 10.72
C LEU A 99 -7.61 -4.86 11.81
N LYS A 100 -7.10 -4.50 13.00
CA LYS A 100 -7.93 -4.03 14.13
C LYS A 100 -8.61 -2.69 13.87
N SER A 101 -8.10 -1.87 12.94
CA SER A 101 -8.70 -0.57 12.61
C SER A 101 -10.08 -0.68 11.95
N TRP A 102 -10.48 -1.88 11.55
CA TRP A 102 -11.82 -2.19 11.03
C TRP A 102 -12.79 -2.68 12.10
N SER A 103 -12.31 -3.03 13.30
CA SER A 103 -13.19 -3.35 14.41
C SER A 103 -14.01 -2.12 14.82
N PRO A 104 -15.29 -2.29 15.19
CA PRO A 104 -16.16 -1.21 15.66
C PRO A 104 -15.58 -0.45 16.86
#